data_AF-A0A344U6I5-F1
#
_entry.id   AF-A0A344U6I5-F1
#
_cell.length_a   1.000
_cell.length_b   1.000
_cell.length_c   1.000
_cell.angle_alpha   90.00
_cell.angle_beta   90.00
_cell.angle_gamma   90.00
#
_symmetry.space_group_name_H-M   'P 1'
#
loop_
_entity.id
_entity.type
_entity.pdbx_description
1 polymer ?
#
loop_
_entity_poly.entity_id
_entity_poly.type
_entity_poly.pdbx_seq_one_letter_code
_entity_poly.pdbx_strand_id
1 'polypeptide(L)'
;MARWKELPAALDSRERRLVAELRRLKDHSGLSLAALAAKTAYSRSSWERYLNGKQPVPREAVEQLARVCGTEPTRLTVLHDVAVRARQPAAGAAAPKAPEEQEAAPAQEAAPASPDAAPPQGDGDGGQPGDRRGRTVSAGWFLAGIAATAAVAFTAGLLAGGAWTGGGEAAGAVQTADAAAGGKSGYRRGVAYPCEVKREGAELRAGHGTSRTILLDTNSTGFDVVEVQCLLREHGFDPGSTEGLYDQATKDAATRFQKARGLVADGIVGPKTWGELRK
;
A
#
# COMPACT_ATOMS: atom_id res chain seq x y z
N MET A 1 18.61 2.17 1.74
CA MET A 1 18.07 3.09 2.77
C MET A 1 17.95 4.48 2.18
N ALA A 2 16.91 5.25 2.51
CA ALA A 2 16.81 6.64 2.05
C ALA A 2 17.81 7.50 2.83
N ARG A 3 18.69 8.23 2.13
CA ARG A 3 19.64 9.14 2.79
C ARG A 3 18.90 10.41 3.21
N TRP A 4 18.29 10.36 4.39
CA TRP A 4 17.55 11.49 4.95
C TRP A 4 18.43 12.71 5.19
N LYS A 5 17.85 13.90 5.01
CA LYS A 5 18.48 15.15 5.46
C LYS A 5 18.46 15.21 6.99
N GLU A 6 19.49 15.82 7.58
CA GLU A 6 19.51 16.11 9.02
C GLU A 6 18.30 16.95 9.44
N LEU A 7 17.81 16.71 10.65
CA LEU A 7 16.67 17.45 11.21
C LEU A 7 17.13 18.82 11.74
N PRO A 8 16.31 19.88 11.62
CA PRO A 8 16.67 21.22 12.08
C PRO A 8 17.15 21.24 13.53
N ALA A 9 18.24 21.95 13.83
CA ALA A 9 18.81 22.03 15.18
C ALA A 9 17.84 22.65 16.21
N ALA A 10 16.82 23.40 15.78
CA ALA A 10 15.80 24.01 16.65
C ALA A 10 14.58 23.11 16.96
N LEU A 11 14.48 21.90 16.41
CA LEU A 11 13.32 21.02 16.58
C LEU A 11 13.24 20.47 18.03
N ASP A 12 12.06 20.33 18.64
CA ASP A 12 11.99 19.72 19.98
C ASP A 12 12.44 18.25 19.95
N SER A 13 13.02 17.79 21.07
CA SER A 13 13.42 16.40 21.33
C SER A 13 12.32 15.37 21.08
N ARG A 14 11.06 15.66 21.45
CA ARG A 14 9.91 14.75 21.27
C ARG A 14 9.45 14.75 19.82
N GLU A 15 9.47 15.91 19.17
CA GLU A 15 9.17 16.03 17.73
C GLU A 15 10.24 15.34 16.86
N ARG A 16 11.54 15.44 17.21
CA ARG A 16 12.59 14.64 16.58
C ARG A 16 12.33 13.14 16.72
N ARG A 17 11.91 12.68 17.91
CA ARG A 17 11.57 11.27 18.15
C ARG A 17 10.40 10.82 17.27
N LEU A 18 9.34 11.63 17.16
CA LEU A 18 8.24 11.38 16.23
C LEU A 18 8.74 11.27 14.79
N VAL A 19 9.45 12.27 14.28
CA VAL A 19 9.94 12.28 12.89
C VAL A 19 10.92 11.12 12.62
N ALA A 20 11.74 10.72 13.59
CA ALA A 20 12.61 9.56 13.48
C ALA A 20 11.83 8.24 13.37
N GLU A 21 10.78 8.04 14.17
CA GLU A 21 9.91 6.85 14.07
C GLU A 21 9.12 6.83 12.74
N LEU A 22 8.62 7.97 12.27
CA LEU A 22 7.94 8.06 10.96
C LEU A 22 8.90 7.80 9.79
N ARG A 23 10.14 8.30 9.85
CA ARG A 23 11.21 7.98 8.89
C ARG A 23 11.53 6.49 8.87
N ARG A 24 11.69 5.88 10.05
CA ARG A 24 11.89 4.43 10.20
C ARG A 24 10.75 3.69 9.54
N LEU A 25 9.50 3.94 9.94
CA LEU A 25 8.33 3.26 9.40
C LEU A 25 8.25 3.34 7.87
N LYS A 26 8.45 4.54 7.30
CA LYS A 26 8.44 4.76 5.85
C LYS A 26 9.65 4.14 5.12
N ASP A 27 10.78 3.93 5.78
CA ASP A 27 11.92 3.21 5.20
C ASP A 27 11.75 1.68 5.29
N HIS A 28 11.08 1.18 6.32
CA HIS A 28 10.74 -0.24 6.46
C HIS A 28 9.62 -0.66 5.50
N SER A 29 8.72 0.26 5.11
CA SER A 29 7.65 -0.04 4.15
C SER A 29 8.08 -0.05 2.67
N GLY A 30 9.36 0.22 2.37
CA GLY A 30 9.90 0.23 1.01
C GLY A 30 9.38 1.35 0.09
N LEU A 31 8.39 2.15 0.55
CA LEU A 31 7.70 3.12 -0.28
C LEU A 31 8.59 4.32 -0.64
N SER A 32 8.65 4.64 -1.93
CA SER A 32 9.15 5.94 -2.37
C SER A 32 8.22 7.07 -1.88
N LEU A 33 8.73 8.29 -1.71
CA LEU A 33 7.89 9.43 -1.33
C LEU A 33 6.78 9.73 -2.37
N ALA A 34 6.97 9.32 -3.63
CA ALA A 34 5.94 9.41 -4.66
C ALA A 34 4.87 8.32 -4.49
N ALA A 35 5.26 7.07 -4.17
CA ALA A 35 4.33 5.98 -3.90
C ALA A 35 3.52 6.20 -2.61
N LEU A 36 4.13 6.81 -1.58
CA LEU A 36 3.43 7.25 -0.37
C LEU A 36 2.43 8.36 -0.69
N ALA A 37 2.82 9.38 -1.47
CA ALA A 37 1.93 10.46 -1.89
C ALA A 37 0.74 9.93 -2.73
N ALA A 38 0.95 8.95 -3.61
CA ALA A 38 -0.13 8.34 -4.39
C ALA A 38 -1.11 7.47 -3.57
N LYS A 39 -0.75 7.13 -2.32
CA LYS A 39 -1.54 6.30 -1.40
C LYS A 39 -2.17 7.10 -0.23
N THR A 40 -2.00 8.42 -0.22
CA THR A 40 -2.40 9.30 0.89
C THR A 40 -2.96 10.62 0.36
N ALA A 41 -3.60 11.42 1.20
CA ALA A 41 -4.16 12.72 0.84
C ALA A 41 -3.10 13.82 0.64
N TYR A 42 -1.82 13.52 0.87
CA TYR A 42 -0.74 14.51 0.90
C TYR A 42 0.24 14.34 -0.27
N SER A 43 0.58 15.46 -0.92
CA SER A 43 1.57 15.49 -1.99
C SER A 43 2.97 15.07 -1.52
N ARG A 44 3.82 14.67 -2.47
CA ARG A 44 5.24 14.36 -2.23
C ARG A 44 5.98 15.49 -1.49
N SER A 45 5.70 16.74 -1.85
CA SER A 45 6.35 17.91 -1.25
C SER A 45 5.89 18.15 0.20
N SER A 46 4.62 17.87 0.53
CA SER A 46 4.14 17.87 1.92
C SER A 46 4.82 16.78 2.74
N TRP A 47 4.87 15.54 2.22
CA TRP A 47 5.59 14.43 2.88
C TRP A 47 7.06 14.72 3.13
N GLU A 48 7.75 15.29 2.14
CA GLU A 48 9.16 15.66 2.29
C GLU A 48 9.35 16.77 3.33
N ARG A 49 8.39 17.69 3.48
CA ARG A 49 8.45 18.78 4.47
C ARG A 49 8.21 18.26 5.89
N TYR A 50 7.25 17.35 6.06
CA TYR A 50 6.94 16.67 7.33
C TYR A 50 8.08 15.76 7.78
N LEU A 51 8.54 14.85 6.90
CA LEU A 51 9.61 13.90 7.22
C LEU A 51 10.99 14.55 7.30
N ASN A 52 11.15 15.83 6.98
CA ASN A 52 12.36 16.61 7.27
C ASN A 52 12.22 17.56 8.46
N GLY A 53 11.12 17.50 9.23
CA GLY A 53 10.91 18.36 10.40
C GLY A 53 10.83 19.86 10.06
N LYS A 54 10.53 20.21 8.79
CA LYS A 54 10.35 21.60 8.34
C LYS A 54 8.94 22.14 8.65
N GLN A 55 7.97 21.24 8.85
CA GLN A 55 6.64 21.53 9.34
C GLN A 55 6.20 20.42 10.31
N PRO A 56 5.34 20.74 11.29
CA PRO A 56 4.73 19.72 12.13
C PRO A 56 3.94 18.74 11.25
N VAL A 57 4.01 17.46 11.59
CA VAL A 57 3.23 16.42 10.93
C VAL A 57 1.77 16.52 11.40
N PRO A 58 0.76 16.64 10.53
CA PRO A 58 -0.63 16.60 10.98
C PRO A 58 -1.00 15.18 11.45
N ARG A 59 -1.91 15.07 12.42
CA ARG A 59 -2.32 13.78 13.02
C ARG A 59 -2.80 12.78 11.96
N GLU A 60 -3.61 13.26 11.02
CA GLU A 60 -4.11 12.44 9.92
C GLU A 60 -2.98 11.89 9.03
N ALA A 61 -1.89 12.63 8.78
CA ALA A 61 -0.74 12.08 8.05
C ALA A 61 -0.07 10.95 8.83
N VAL A 62 0.08 11.07 10.16
CA VAL A 62 0.62 9.99 11.00
C VAL A 62 -0.22 8.72 10.85
N GLU A 63 -1.54 8.85 10.93
CA GLU A 63 -2.46 7.73 10.77
C GLU A 63 -2.49 7.16 9.34
N GLN A 64 -2.48 8.01 8.31
CA GLN A 64 -2.44 7.56 6.91
C GLN A 64 -1.13 6.83 6.60
N LEU A 65 0.02 7.28 7.14
CA LEU A 65 1.28 6.53 7.02
C LEU A 65 1.20 5.18 7.73
N ALA A 66 0.67 5.13 8.95
CA ALA A 66 0.49 3.89 9.70
C ALA A 66 -0.38 2.88 8.94
N ARG A 67 -1.55 3.32 8.46
CA ARG A 67 -2.48 2.53 7.63
C ARG A 67 -1.80 2.02 6.34
N VAL A 68 -1.10 2.89 5.62
CA VAL A 68 -0.39 2.52 4.37
C VAL A 68 0.77 1.55 4.61
N CYS A 69 1.40 1.59 5.79
CA CYS A 69 2.47 0.67 6.20
C CYS A 69 1.94 -0.55 6.98
N GLY A 70 0.63 -0.81 7.01
CA GLY A 70 0.03 -1.96 7.70
C GLY A 70 0.27 -2.00 9.21
N THR A 71 0.56 -0.85 9.83
CA THR A 71 0.97 -0.75 11.24
C THR A 71 -0.14 -0.11 12.09
N GLU A 72 -0.29 -0.61 13.31
CA GLU A 72 -1.25 -0.11 14.30
C GLU A 72 -0.95 1.37 14.66
N PRO A 73 -1.93 2.30 14.56
CA PRO A 73 -1.66 3.73 14.67
C PRO A 73 -1.56 4.26 16.11
N THR A 74 -2.10 3.58 17.13
CA THR A 74 -2.24 4.11 18.51
C THR A 74 -0.90 4.50 19.11
N ARG A 75 0.15 3.69 18.90
CA ARG A 75 1.50 4.03 19.40
C ARG A 75 2.05 5.33 18.79
N LEU A 76 1.73 5.60 17.53
CA LEU A 76 2.23 6.75 16.78
C LEU A 76 1.39 8.01 17.05
N THR A 77 0.08 7.88 17.25
CA THR A 77 -0.79 8.99 17.65
C THR A 77 -0.49 9.46 19.07
N VAL A 78 -0.19 8.57 20.02
CA VAL A 78 0.29 8.96 21.36
C VAL A 78 1.62 9.71 21.28
N LEU A 79 2.56 9.27 20.43
CA LEU A 79 3.83 9.97 20.22
C LEU A 79 3.63 11.34 19.56
N HIS A 80 2.64 11.46 18.67
CA HIS A 80 2.21 12.72 18.05
C HIS A 80 1.62 13.69 19.08
N ASP A 81 0.69 13.24 19.92
CA ASP A 81 0.06 14.06 20.96
C ASP A 81 1.10 14.60 21.97
N VAL A 82 2.11 13.78 22.32
CA VAL A 82 3.25 14.21 23.17
C VAL A 82 4.13 15.28 22.50
N ALA A 83 4.33 15.20 21.18
CA ALA A 83 5.08 16.20 20.42
C ALA A 83 4.28 17.51 20.24
N VAL A 84 2.96 17.44 20.00
CA VAL A 84 2.07 18.61 19.92
C VAL A 84 2.03 19.36 21.26
N ARG A 85 1.89 18.64 22.38
CA ARG A 85 1.94 19.23 23.73
C ARG A 85 3.28 19.86 24.09
N ALA A 86 4.37 19.44 23.46
CA ALA A 86 5.69 20.05 23.66
C ALA A 86 5.84 21.40 22.94
N ARG A 87 5.08 21.61 21.87
CA ARG A 87 5.05 22.84 21.08
C ARG A 87 4.10 23.88 21.68
N GLN A 88 3.06 23.45 22.40
CA GLN A 88 2.26 24.35 23.22
C GLN A 88 3.13 24.86 24.38
N PRO A 89 3.29 26.19 24.58
CA PRO A 89 3.88 26.70 25.80
C PRO A 89 3.03 26.22 27.00
N ALA A 90 3.66 26.00 28.15
CA ALA A 90 2.98 25.47 29.32
C ALA A 90 1.82 26.41 29.73
N ALA A 91 0.59 26.02 29.39
CA ALA A 91 -0.63 26.76 29.68
C ALA A 91 -1.00 26.63 31.16
N GLY A 92 -0.16 27.24 32.01
CA GLY A 92 -0.32 27.41 33.45
C GLY A 92 -0.84 28.81 33.82
N ALA A 93 -1.72 29.38 33.00
CA ALA A 93 -2.51 30.56 33.32
C ALA A 93 -3.84 30.51 32.53
N ALA A 94 -4.96 30.69 33.24
CA ALA A 94 -6.34 30.61 32.75
C ALA A 94 -6.85 29.22 32.29
N ALA A 95 -7.65 28.60 33.16
CA ALA A 95 -8.68 27.61 32.81
C ALA A 95 -10.07 28.29 32.78
N PRO A 96 -11.16 27.56 32.49
CA PRO A 96 -11.45 26.89 31.23
C PRO A 96 -12.68 27.52 30.53
N LYS A 97 -12.81 27.37 29.21
CA LYS A 97 -14.11 27.49 28.53
C LYS A 97 -14.27 26.44 27.43
N ALA A 98 -15.35 25.67 27.60
CA ALA A 98 -16.15 25.02 26.56
C ALA A 98 -17.62 25.43 26.86
N PRO A 99 -18.60 25.26 25.95
CA PRO A 99 -18.53 24.60 24.64
C PRO A 99 -18.90 25.52 23.46
N GLU A 100 -18.75 24.99 22.24
CA GLU A 100 -19.31 25.36 20.91
C GLU A 100 -18.26 24.88 19.89
N GLU A 101 -18.42 23.81 19.11
CA GLU A 101 -19.54 23.29 18.31
C GLU A 101 -19.71 23.99 16.95
N GLN A 102 -19.23 23.28 15.92
CA GLN A 102 -19.61 23.30 14.51
C GLN A 102 -19.23 24.47 13.58
N GLU A 103 -18.88 24.02 12.37
CA GLU A 103 -19.19 24.59 11.05
C GLU A 103 -18.25 25.56 10.30
N ALA A 104 -18.38 25.41 8.98
CA ALA A 104 -18.03 26.33 7.90
C ALA A 104 -16.57 26.80 7.74
N ALA A 105 -15.93 26.24 6.69
CA ALA A 105 -15.10 27.08 5.83
C ALA A 105 -15.98 28.21 5.23
N PRO A 106 -15.38 29.35 4.91
CA PRO A 106 -15.43 29.72 3.49
C PRO A 106 -14.06 30.12 2.93
N ALA A 107 -13.90 29.87 1.64
CA ALA A 107 -12.84 30.50 0.86
C ALA A 107 -13.28 31.92 0.47
N GLN A 108 -12.38 32.90 0.55
CA GLN A 108 -12.13 33.87 -0.54
C GLN A 108 -10.92 34.77 -0.26
N GLU A 109 -9.88 34.55 -1.08
CA GLU A 109 -9.15 35.55 -1.86
C GLU A 109 -9.03 37.02 -1.36
N ALA A 110 -7.80 37.41 -0.99
CA ALA A 110 -7.28 38.76 -1.18
C ALA A 110 -5.75 38.74 -1.24
N ALA A 111 -5.16 39.26 -2.33
CA ALA A 111 -3.72 39.54 -2.42
C ALA A 111 -3.38 40.90 -1.79
N PRO A 112 -2.09 41.18 -1.56
CA PRO A 112 -1.54 42.39 -2.19
C PRO A 112 -0.20 42.18 -2.91
N ALA A 113 0.19 43.20 -3.67
CA ALA A 113 1.18 43.16 -4.75
C ALA A 113 2.65 43.02 -4.34
N SER A 114 3.48 42.68 -5.34
CA SER A 114 4.91 43.01 -5.42
C SER A 114 5.17 43.76 -6.75
N PRO A 115 6.13 44.69 -6.83
CA PRO A 115 6.32 45.55 -8.00
C PRO A 115 7.33 45.00 -9.03
N ASP A 116 7.27 45.59 -10.25
CA ASP A 116 8.28 45.64 -11.33
C ASP A 116 8.82 44.29 -11.91
N ALA A 117 8.90 44.06 -13.23
CA ALA A 117 9.00 44.97 -14.37
C ALA A 117 8.60 44.27 -15.70
N ALA A 118 8.03 45.04 -16.63
CA ALA A 118 8.03 44.77 -18.09
C ALA A 118 9.23 45.56 -18.72
N PRO A 119 9.55 45.58 -20.05
CA PRO A 119 8.65 45.46 -21.23
C PRO A 119 9.34 44.78 -22.47
N PRO A 120 9.05 45.13 -23.76
CA PRO A 120 7.78 45.08 -24.51
C PRO A 120 7.86 44.36 -25.89
N GLN A 121 6.70 43.86 -26.39
CA GLN A 121 6.18 43.89 -27.79
C GLN A 121 4.63 43.64 -27.73
N GLY A 122 3.76 44.04 -28.66
CA GLY A 122 3.87 44.94 -29.82
C GLY A 122 2.54 45.02 -30.64
N ASP A 123 2.05 46.24 -30.89
CA ASP A 123 1.08 46.75 -31.90
C ASP A 123 -0.26 46.05 -32.30
N GLY A 124 -1.34 46.86 -32.30
CA GLY A 124 -2.54 46.80 -33.16
C GLY A 124 -3.67 45.80 -32.81
N ASP A 125 -4.94 46.01 -33.19
CA ASP A 125 -5.74 47.20 -33.59
C ASP A 125 -7.25 46.83 -33.52
N GLY A 126 -8.15 47.82 -33.37
CA GLY A 126 -9.54 47.82 -33.87
C GLY A 126 -10.57 46.76 -33.41
N GLY A 127 -11.68 47.18 -32.80
CA GLY A 127 -12.90 46.34 -32.70
C GLY A 127 -14.02 46.86 -31.78
N GLN A 128 -15.18 47.19 -32.34
CA GLN A 128 -16.34 47.82 -31.65
C GLN A 128 -17.33 46.76 -31.10
N PRO A 129 -18.13 47.03 -30.02
CA PRO A 129 -18.92 46.00 -29.35
C PRO A 129 -20.31 45.74 -30.00
N GLY A 130 -20.87 44.54 -29.75
CA GLY A 130 -22.20 44.14 -30.23
C GLY A 130 -23.07 43.49 -29.14
N ASP A 131 -24.27 44.04 -28.94
CA ASP A 131 -25.36 43.46 -28.14
C ASP A 131 -25.78 42.07 -28.65
N ARG A 132 -26.18 41.17 -27.73
CA ARG A 132 -27.35 40.27 -27.89
C ARG A 132 -27.79 39.57 -26.59
N ARG A 133 -28.81 40.15 -25.97
CA ARG A 133 -30.09 39.51 -25.58
C ARG A 133 -30.14 38.01 -25.20
N GLY A 134 -30.67 37.76 -24.00
CA GLY A 134 -31.54 36.63 -23.67
C GLY A 134 -30.85 35.32 -23.26
N ARG A 135 -31.50 34.41 -22.52
CA ARG A 135 -32.88 34.39 -22.00
C ARG A 135 -32.93 33.41 -20.81
N THR A 136 -33.75 33.69 -19.79
CA THR A 136 -34.08 32.74 -18.72
C THR A 136 -34.86 31.53 -19.25
N VAL A 137 -34.90 30.39 -18.53
CA VAL A 137 -36.10 29.76 -17.92
C VAL A 137 -35.62 28.64 -16.96
N SER A 138 -36.41 28.42 -15.91
CA SER A 138 -36.23 27.52 -14.76
C SER A 138 -36.65 26.05 -14.96
N ALA A 139 -36.07 25.17 -14.13
CA ALA A 139 -36.64 24.05 -13.35
C ALA A 139 -37.72 23.10 -13.93
N GLY A 140 -37.57 21.80 -13.64
CA GLY A 140 -38.64 20.79 -13.71
C GLY A 140 -38.15 19.36 -13.45
N TRP A 141 -38.77 18.63 -12.51
CA TRP A 141 -38.51 17.21 -12.21
C TRP A 141 -39.06 16.26 -13.29
N PHE A 142 -38.70 14.97 -13.24
CA PHE A 142 -39.68 13.87 -13.11
C PHE A 142 -39.04 12.56 -12.58
N LEU A 143 -39.86 11.69 -11.98
CA LEU A 143 -39.53 10.39 -11.37
C LEU A 143 -40.30 9.25 -12.08
N ALA A 144 -39.99 8.00 -11.68
CA ALA A 144 -40.63 6.71 -12.01
C ALA A 144 -40.21 6.01 -13.32
N GLY A 145 -40.13 4.67 -13.39
CA GLY A 145 -40.23 3.65 -12.33
C GLY A 145 -40.37 2.20 -12.87
N ILE A 146 -40.38 1.21 -11.95
CA ILE A 146 -40.97 -0.17 -12.08
C ILE A 146 -40.33 -1.08 -13.18
N ALA A 147 -39.54 -2.14 -12.91
CA ALA A 147 -39.72 -3.38 -12.12
C ALA A 147 -40.55 -4.50 -12.82
N ALA A 148 -39.92 -5.66 -13.06
CA ALA A 148 -40.57 -6.96 -13.30
C ALA A 148 -39.60 -8.13 -13.00
N THR A 149 -40.10 -9.22 -12.43
CA THR A 149 -39.35 -10.41 -12.00
C THR A 149 -39.75 -11.65 -12.79
N ALA A 150 -38.87 -12.67 -12.83
CA ALA A 150 -39.25 -14.05 -13.10
C ALA A 150 -38.31 -15.01 -12.36
N ALA A 151 -38.86 -16.09 -11.80
CA ALA A 151 -38.14 -17.10 -11.04
C ALA A 151 -38.42 -18.49 -11.62
N VAL A 152 -37.46 -19.41 -11.51
CA VAL A 152 -37.67 -20.86 -11.69
C VAL A 152 -36.88 -21.59 -10.62
N ALA A 153 -37.55 -22.53 -9.93
CA ALA A 153 -36.95 -23.46 -8.98
C ALA A 153 -37.10 -24.88 -9.51
N PHE A 154 -36.20 -25.79 -9.15
CA PHE A 154 -36.49 -27.23 -9.21
C PHE A 154 -35.79 -28.00 -8.08
N THR A 155 -36.50 -29.00 -7.58
CA THR A 155 -36.24 -29.77 -6.35
C THR A 155 -35.43 -31.05 -6.64
N ALA A 156 -34.41 -31.35 -5.83
CA ALA A 156 -34.41 -32.30 -4.71
C ALA A 156 -34.29 -33.80 -5.07
N GLY A 157 -33.45 -34.52 -4.31
CA GLY A 157 -33.27 -35.97 -4.40
C GLY A 157 -32.45 -36.48 -3.22
N LEU A 158 -33.10 -37.15 -2.27
CA LEU A 158 -32.51 -37.77 -1.09
C LEU A 158 -33.17 -39.14 -0.88
N LEU A 159 -32.37 -40.12 -0.42
CA LEU A 159 -32.69 -41.30 0.41
C LEU A 159 -32.01 -42.59 -0.09
N ALA A 160 -31.10 -43.12 0.73
CA ALA A 160 -31.10 -44.50 1.25
C ALA A 160 -29.77 -44.77 1.98
N GLY A 161 -29.84 -45.35 3.18
CA GLY A 161 -28.66 -45.76 3.94
C GLY A 161 -28.36 -47.25 3.80
N GLY A 162 -27.19 -47.66 4.30
CA GLY A 162 -26.82 -49.08 4.39
C GLY A 162 -25.48 -49.25 5.11
N ALA A 163 -25.53 -49.58 6.40
CA ALA A 163 -24.35 -49.96 7.16
C ALA A 163 -24.12 -51.48 7.05
N TRP A 164 -22.91 -51.89 6.68
CA TRP A 164 -22.43 -53.27 6.86
C TRP A 164 -20.99 -53.23 7.37
N THR A 165 -20.70 -54.07 8.35
CA THR A 165 -19.40 -54.22 9.01
C THR A 165 -18.74 -55.53 8.60
N GLY A 166 -17.41 -55.55 8.64
CA GLY A 166 -16.56 -56.71 8.27
C GLY A 166 -15.97 -56.53 6.86
N GLY A 167 -14.65 -56.67 6.63
CA GLY A 167 -13.58 -57.13 7.50
C GLY A 167 -12.90 -58.35 6.89
N GLY A 168 -11.61 -58.23 6.53
CA GLY A 168 -10.82 -59.37 6.04
C GLY A 168 -9.90 -59.04 4.86
N GLU A 169 -8.61 -59.02 5.18
CA GLU A 169 -7.47 -59.39 4.33
C GLU A 169 -6.98 -58.46 3.21
N ALA A 170 -5.66 -58.47 3.03
CA ALA A 170 -4.90 -57.61 2.14
C ALA A 170 -4.38 -58.35 0.91
N ALA A 171 -4.37 -57.66 -0.24
CA ALA A 171 -3.43 -57.92 -1.32
C ALA A 171 -3.01 -56.56 -1.92
N GLY A 172 -1.71 -56.33 -2.03
CA GLY A 172 -1.17 -54.97 -2.21
C GLY A 172 -1.48 -54.34 -3.57
N ALA A 173 -2.12 -53.18 -3.54
CA ALA A 173 -2.12 -52.21 -4.64
C ALA A 173 -1.51 -50.89 -4.13
N VAL A 174 -0.74 -50.23 -5.00
CA VAL A 174 0.07 -49.05 -4.68
C VAL A 174 -0.76 -47.93 -4.05
N GLN A 175 -0.36 -47.50 -2.84
CA GLN A 175 -0.70 -46.20 -2.30
C GLN A 175 0.58 -45.50 -1.85
N THR A 176 1.12 -44.66 -2.74
CA THR A 176 1.94 -43.53 -2.31
C THR A 176 1.08 -42.67 -1.39
N ALA A 177 1.38 -42.68 -0.10
CA ALA A 177 0.52 -42.04 0.89
C ALA A 177 0.36 -40.54 0.59
N ASP A 178 -0.90 -40.19 0.33
CA ASP A 178 -1.40 -38.84 0.21
C ASP A 178 -0.99 -38.02 1.43
N ALA A 179 -0.24 -36.94 1.20
CA ALA A 179 0.12 -35.96 2.24
C ALA A 179 -0.71 -34.67 2.09
N ALA A 180 -1.99 -34.81 1.72
CA ALA A 180 -2.96 -33.75 1.93
C ALA A 180 -2.99 -33.32 3.41
N ALA A 181 -3.15 -32.02 3.64
CA ALA A 181 -3.27 -31.38 4.97
C ALA A 181 -2.03 -31.49 5.89
N GLY A 182 -0.82 -31.35 5.33
CA GLY A 182 0.36 -30.97 6.13
C GLY A 182 0.15 -29.62 6.82
N GLY A 183 -0.13 -29.65 8.13
CA GLY A 183 -0.27 -28.44 8.94
C GLY A 183 0.98 -27.55 8.83
N LYS A 184 0.78 -26.23 8.73
CA LYS A 184 1.85 -25.25 8.45
C LYS A 184 3.00 -25.35 9.45
N SER A 185 4.02 -26.13 9.08
CA SER A 185 5.32 -26.13 9.75
C SER A 185 5.82 -24.69 9.78
N GLY A 186 6.06 -24.17 10.97
CA GLY A 186 6.37 -22.75 11.15
C GLY A 186 7.58 -22.35 10.30
N TYR A 187 7.51 -21.18 9.66
CA TYR A 187 8.67 -20.62 8.98
C TYR A 187 9.83 -20.47 9.98
N ARG A 188 10.99 -21.02 9.64
CA ARG A 188 12.22 -20.97 10.44
C ARG A 188 13.30 -20.26 9.64
N ARG A 189 13.63 -19.04 10.08
CA ARG A 189 14.73 -18.24 9.53
C ARG A 189 16.06 -19.01 9.65
N GLY A 190 16.90 -18.96 8.63
CA GLY A 190 18.21 -19.63 8.62
C GLY A 190 18.14 -21.12 8.23
N VAL A 191 17.00 -21.59 7.76
CA VAL A 191 16.84 -22.93 7.17
C VAL A 191 16.58 -22.76 5.67
N ALA A 192 17.42 -23.35 4.84
CA ALA A 192 17.18 -23.36 3.39
C ALA A 192 16.02 -24.31 3.06
N TYR A 193 15.07 -23.83 2.26
CA TYR A 193 13.91 -24.60 1.83
C TYR A 193 14.14 -25.16 0.41
N PRO A 194 13.69 -26.39 0.13
CA PRO A 194 13.82 -27.00 -1.20
C PRO A 194 12.90 -26.32 -2.20
N CYS A 195 13.38 -26.10 -3.42
CA CYS A 195 12.58 -25.59 -4.53
C CYS A 195 12.12 -26.76 -5.41
N GLU A 196 10.85 -27.13 -5.30
CA GLU A 196 10.22 -28.09 -6.20
C GLU A 196 9.16 -27.35 -7.03
N VAL A 197 9.60 -26.69 -8.11
CA VAL A 197 8.70 -25.89 -8.95
C VAL A 197 7.88 -26.82 -9.84
N LYS A 198 6.55 -26.69 -9.76
CA LYS A 198 5.57 -27.46 -10.54
C LYS A 198 4.63 -26.49 -11.25
N ARG A 199 4.08 -26.91 -12.39
CA ARG A 199 2.99 -26.19 -13.06
C ARG A 199 1.66 -26.69 -12.54
N GLU A 200 0.94 -25.84 -11.81
CA GLU A 200 -0.42 -26.06 -11.35
C GLU A 200 -1.39 -25.34 -12.31
N GLY A 201 -1.97 -26.11 -13.24
CA GLY A 201 -2.84 -25.57 -14.28
C GLY A 201 -2.09 -24.62 -15.21
N ALA A 202 -2.47 -23.34 -15.23
CA ALA A 202 -1.81 -22.34 -16.06
C ALA A 202 -0.52 -21.77 -15.45
N GLU A 203 -0.18 -22.08 -14.20
CA GLU A 203 0.74 -21.26 -13.40
C GLU A 203 1.86 -22.08 -12.73
N LEU A 204 3.07 -21.51 -12.63
CA LEU A 204 4.16 -22.09 -11.86
C LEU A 204 4.02 -21.79 -10.36
N ARG A 205 4.33 -22.78 -9.50
CA ARG A 205 4.43 -22.66 -8.04
C ARG A 205 5.53 -23.54 -7.46
N ALA A 206 6.14 -23.09 -6.37
CA ALA A 206 7.12 -23.86 -5.58
C ALA A 206 6.53 -24.49 -4.29
N GLY A 207 5.25 -24.23 -4.01
CA GLY A 207 4.52 -24.81 -2.87
C GLY A 207 4.73 -24.10 -1.53
N HIS A 208 5.49 -23.01 -1.49
CA HIS A 208 5.78 -22.27 -0.26
C HIS A 208 4.78 -21.11 -0.04
N GLY A 209 4.46 -20.37 -1.10
CA GLY A 209 3.61 -19.19 -1.03
C GLY A 209 2.48 -19.22 -2.06
N THR A 210 1.26 -18.85 -1.66
CA THR A 210 0.12 -18.74 -2.59
C THR A 210 -0.05 -17.32 -3.13
N SER A 211 0.58 -16.32 -2.48
CA SER A 211 0.34 -14.90 -2.72
C SER A 211 0.58 -14.46 -4.17
N ARG A 212 -0.22 -13.50 -4.64
CA ARG A 212 -0.14 -12.94 -6.01
C ARG A 212 -0.02 -11.43 -6.07
N THR A 213 -0.37 -10.77 -4.97
CA THR A 213 -0.61 -9.32 -4.91
C THR A 213 0.21 -8.63 -3.83
N ILE A 214 0.83 -9.40 -2.93
CA ILE A 214 1.73 -8.87 -1.92
C ILE A 214 2.94 -8.22 -2.60
N LEU A 215 3.50 -7.22 -1.95
CA LEU A 215 4.76 -6.60 -2.32
C LEU A 215 5.86 -7.22 -1.46
N LEU A 216 6.86 -7.82 -2.09
CA LEU A 216 8.06 -8.32 -1.43
C LEU A 216 9.28 -7.48 -1.79
N ASP A 217 10.01 -7.07 -0.77
CA ASP A 217 11.22 -6.26 -0.84
C ASP A 217 12.25 -6.71 0.22
N THR A 218 13.38 -6.01 0.31
CA THR A 218 14.51 -6.33 1.21
C THR A 218 14.19 -6.46 2.72
N ASN A 219 13.02 -6.00 3.18
CA ASN A 219 12.58 -6.18 4.57
C ASN A 219 11.65 -7.40 4.75
N SER A 220 11.27 -8.05 3.66
CA SER A 220 10.33 -9.16 3.65
C SER A 220 10.99 -10.48 4.03
N THR A 221 10.28 -11.28 4.81
CA THR A 221 10.70 -12.64 5.16
C THR A 221 9.53 -13.61 5.21
N GLY A 222 9.80 -14.90 5.07
CA GLY A 222 8.80 -15.97 5.17
C GLY A 222 8.66 -16.78 3.88
N PHE A 223 7.67 -17.68 3.87
CA PHE A 223 7.48 -18.63 2.77
C PHE A 223 7.16 -17.97 1.41
N ASP A 224 6.48 -16.83 1.36
CA ASP A 224 6.28 -16.13 0.08
C ASP A 224 7.59 -15.59 -0.52
N VAL A 225 8.61 -15.35 0.30
CA VAL A 225 9.96 -15.02 -0.19
C VAL A 225 10.65 -16.27 -0.73
N VAL A 226 10.53 -17.42 -0.06
CA VAL A 226 11.02 -18.71 -0.58
C VAL A 226 10.40 -19.00 -1.95
N GLU A 227 9.08 -18.79 -2.09
CA GLU A 227 8.35 -18.93 -3.36
C GLU A 227 8.96 -18.07 -4.46
N VAL A 228 9.22 -16.78 -4.19
CA VAL A 228 9.91 -15.89 -5.14
C VAL A 228 11.31 -16.39 -5.49
N GLN A 229 12.09 -16.81 -4.49
CA GLN A 229 13.46 -17.28 -4.71
C GLN A 229 13.48 -18.54 -5.60
N CYS A 230 12.56 -19.48 -5.37
CA CYS A 230 12.41 -20.66 -6.21
C CYS A 230 11.99 -20.31 -7.65
N LEU A 231 10.99 -19.44 -7.83
CA LEU A 231 10.53 -19.03 -9.16
C LEU A 231 11.59 -18.21 -9.91
N LEU A 232 12.33 -17.32 -9.25
CA LEU A 232 13.44 -16.58 -9.86
C LEU A 232 14.53 -17.53 -10.37
N ARG A 233 14.89 -18.54 -9.57
CA ARG A 233 15.87 -19.58 -9.96
C ARG A 233 15.37 -20.40 -11.16
N GLU A 234 14.10 -20.79 -11.18
CA GLU A 234 13.47 -21.48 -12.33
C GLU A 234 13.56 -20.65 -13.62
N HIS A 235 13.34 -19.34 -13.54
CA HIS A 235 13.53 -18.42 -14.67
C HIS A 235 15.01 -18.11 -15.00
N GLY A 236 15.98 -18.76 -14.35
CA GLY A 236 17.42 -18.58 -14.59
C GLY A 236 18.06 -17.38 -13.88
N PHE A 237 17.36 -16.73 -12.95
CA PHE A 237 17.85 -15.59 -12.18
C PHE A 237 18.19 -16.02 -10.75
N ASP A 238 19.43 -16.47 -10.52
CA ASP A 238 19.82 -16.98 -9.20
C ASP A 238 19.72 -15.90 -8.09
N PRO A 239 18.91 -16.12 -7.03
CA PRO A 239 18.72 -15.20 -5.92
C PRO A 239 19.61 -15.51 -4.70
N GLY A 240 20.45 -16.55 -4.74
CA GLY A 240 21.21 -17.03 -3.56
C GLY A 240 20.41 -18.00 -2.68
N SER A 241 20.55 -17.90 -1.36
CA SER A 241 19.97 -18.87 -0.41
C SER A 241 18.44 -18.81 -0.36
N THR A 242 17.77 -19.96 -0.45
CA THR A 242 16.30 -20.11 -0.37
C THR A 242 15.79 -20.18 1.07
N GLU A 243 16.30 -19.29 1.92
CA GLU A 243 15.99 -19.23 3.36
C GLU A 243 14.76 -18.37 3.68
N GLY A 244 14.08 -17.83 2.66
CA GLY A 244 12.94 -16.93 2.87
C GLY A 244 13.33 -15.58 3.44
N LEU A 245 14.58 -15.15 3.24
CA LEU A 245 15.07 -13.79 3.51
C LEU A 245 15.26 -13.07 2.17
N TYR A 246 14.55 -11.96 1.96
CA TYR A 246 14.71 -11.19 0.74
C TYR A 246 15.95 -10.32 0.90
N ASP A 247 17.09 -10.83 0.48
CA ASP A 247 18.38 -10.17 0.61
C ASP A 247 18.75 -9.37 -0.66
N GLN A 248 19.98 -8.86 -0.70
CA GLN A 248 20.47 -8.11 -1.86
C GLN A 248 20.60 -9.01 -3.10
N ALA A 249 20.99 -10.29 -2.94
CA ALA A 249 21.07 -11.24 -4.06
C ALA A 249 19.68 -11.52 -4.66
N THR A 250 18.68 -11.73 -3.81
CA THR A 250 17.26 -11.87 -4.21
C THR A 250 16.76 -10.62 -4.92
N LYS A 251 17.09 -9.43 -4.40
CA LYS A 251 16.75 -8.16 -5.06
C LYS A 251 17.40 -8.01 -6.43
N ASP A 252 18.66 -8.37 -6.58
CA ASP A 252 19.39 -8.25 -7.84
C ASP A 252 18.93 -9.30 -8.86
N ALA A 253 18.51 -10.49 -8.41
CA ALA A 253 17.77 -11.46 -9.23
C ALA A 253 16.43 -10.92 -9.71
N ALA A 254 15.60 -10.39 -8.81
CA ALA A 254 14.31 -9.79 -9.16
C ALA A 254 14.47 -8.60 -10.14
N THR A 255 15.47 -7.75 -9.93
CA THR A 255 15.79 -6.61 -10.82
C THR A 255 16.17 -7.08 -12.23
N ARG A 256 17.02 -8.11 -12.33
CA ARG A 256 17.41 -8.72 -13.62
C ARG A 256 16.21 -9.38 -14.32
N PHE A 257 15.38 -10.12 -13.59
CA PHE A 257 14.15 -10.72 -14.09
C PHE A 257 13.17 -9.67 -14.62
N GLN A 258 12.86 -8.63 -13.82
CA GLN A 258 11.99 -7.53 -14.22
C GLN A 258 12.49 -6.86 -15.51
N LYS A 259 13.78 -6.56 -15.61
CA LYS A 259 14.40 -5.98 -16.81
C LYS A 259 14.23 -6.89 -18.03
N ALA A 260 14.44 -8.20 -17.88
CA ALA A 260 14.27 -9.18 -18.95
C ALA A 260 12.80 -9.36 -19.39
N ARG A 261 11.83 -9.07 -18.51
CA ARG A 261 10.39 -9.12 -18.80
C ARG A 261 9.79 -7.75 -19.19
N GLY A 262 10.59 -6.70 -19.36
CA GLY A 262 10.11 -5.37 -19.71
C GLY A 262 9.31 -4.66 -18.59
N LEU A 263 9.46 -5.12 -17.35
CA LEU A 263 8.87 -4.49 -16.17
C LEU A 263 9.75 -3.35 -15.64
N VAL A 264 9.19 -2.54 -14.72
CA VAL A 264 10.00 -1.61 -13.93
C VAL A 264 10.98 -2.42 -13.07
N ALA A 265 12.28 -2.23 -13.31
CA ALA A 265 13.36 -2.95 -12.63
C ALA A 265 13.74 -2.26 -11.30
N ASP A 266 12.83 -2.31 -10.33
CA ASP A 266 13.01 -1.73 -8.98
C ASP A 266 13.50 -2.76 -7.93
N GLY A 267 13.48 -4.05 -8.28
CA GLY A 267 13.82 -5.16 -7.41
C GLY A 267 12.74 -5.46 -6.36
N ILE A 268 11.48 -5.05 -6.60
CA ILE A 268 10.33 -5.31 -5.72
C ILE A 268 9.36 -6.26 -6.44
N VAL A 269 9.09 -7.43 -5.84
CA VAL A 269 8.11 -8.37 -6.41
C VAL A 269 6.70 -7.95 -5.99
N GLY A 270 6.05 -7.20 -6.88
CA GLY A 270 4.62 -6.84 -6.79
C GLY A 270 3.74 -7.61 -7.79
N PRO A 271 2.44 -7.26 -7.90
CA PRO A 271 1.46 -8.01 -8.69
C PRO A 271 1.85 -8.31 -10.15
N LYS A 272 2.50 -7.35 -10.82
CA LYS A 272 3.00 -7.54 -12.19
C LYS A 272 4.17 -8.53 -12.25
N THR A 273 5.12 -8.41 -11.33
CA THR A 273 6.27 -9.33 -11.23
C THR A 273 5.81 -10.75 -10.87
N TRP A 274 4.87 -10.90 -9.94
CA TRP A 274 4.21 -12.18 -9.63
C TRP A 274 3.51 -12.80 -10.85
N GLY A 275 2.83 -11.97 -11.66
CA GLY A 275 2.19 -12.40 -12.91
C GLY A 275 3.16 -12.95 -13.94
N GLU A 276 4.38 -12.40 -14.03
CA GLU A 276 5.44 -12.95 -14.91
C GLU A 276 6.17 -14.15 -14.28
N LEU A 277 6.42 -14.14 -12.96
CA LEU A 277 7.13 -15.22 -12.26
C LEU A 277 6.37 -16.56 -12.31
N ARG A 278 5.05 -16.52 -12.50
CA ARG A 278 4.19 -17.70 -12.54
C ARG A 278 3.79 -18.14 -13.95
N LYS A 279 4.38 -17.60 -15.01
CA LYS A 279 4.16 -18.08 -16.40
C LYS A 279 5.07 -19.24 -16.76
#